data_AF-A0A8T6ZPM1-F1
#
_entry.id   AF-A0A8T6ZPM1-F1
#
_cell.length_a   1.000
_cell.length_b   1.000
_cell.length_c   1.000
_cell.angle_alpha   90.00
_cell.angle_beta   90.00
_cell.angle_gamma   90.00
#
_symmetry.space_group_name_H-M   'P 1'
#
loop_
_entity.id
_entity.type
_entity.pdbx_description
1 polymer ?
#
loop_
_entity_poly.entity_id
_entity_poly.type
_entity_poly.pdbx_seq_one_letter_code
_entity_poly.pdbx_strand_id
1 'polypeptide(L)' 'GVPVVPTWIEGAGRALPPGKLLPRSSKVTLRFGEPASVDELDAEGQGATPEERIADALRRRVLALSASQASAEP' A
#
# COMPACT_ATOMS: atom_id res chain seq x y z
N GLY A 1 -6.83 -15.85 10.51
CA GLY A 1 -5.64 -14.97 10.41
C GLY A 1 -5.99 -13.56 10.84
N VAL A 2 -5.00 -12.69 11.01
CA VAL A 2 -5.20 -11.23 11.16
C VAL A 2 -5.25 -10.62 9.76
N PRO A 3 -6.18 -9.70 9.47
CA PRO A 3 -6.28 -9.09 8.15
C PRO A 3 -5.10 -8.17 7.83
N VAL A 4 -4.74 -8.12 6.55
CA VAL A 4 -3.73 -7.23 5.97
C VAL A 4 -4.45 -6.04 5.33
N VAL A 5 -4.01 -4.81 5.63
CA VAL A 5 -4.58 -3.59 5.06
C VAL A 5 -3.64 -3.01 3.99
N PRO A 6 -3.99 -3.06 2.69
CA PRO A 6 -3.20 -2.42 1.64
C PRO A 6 -3.09 -0.92 1.90
N THR A 7 -1.86 -0.38 1.90
CA THR A 7 -1.63 1.04 2.17
C THR A 7 -0.68 1.64 1.14
N TRP A 8 -1.11 2.70 0.46
CA TRP A 8 -0.26 3.52 -0.40
C TRP A 8 0.24 4.74 0.37
N ILE A 9 1.55 4.96 0.34
CA ILE A 9 2.21 6.08 1.00
C ILE A 9 2.93 6.91 -0.05
N GLU A 10 2.55 8.19 -0.14
CA GLU A 10 3.12 9.13 -1.10
C GLU A 10 3.78 10.31 -0.39
N GLY A 11 4.93 10.76 -0.90
CA GLY A 11 5.62 11.94 -0.40
C GLY A 11 6.54 11.72 0.80
N ALA A 12 6.47 10.57 1.47
CA ALA A 12 7.32 10.24 2.63
C ALA A 12 8.83 10.33 2.32
N GLY A 13 9.27 9.83 1.16
CA GLY A 13 10.69 9.93 0.74
C GLY A 13 11.18 11.37 0.47
N ARG A 14 10.27 12.31 0.18
CA ARG A 14 10.59 13.75 0.09
C ARG A 14 10.63 14.40 1.47
N ALA A 15 9.74 13.96 2.37
CA ALA A 15 9.68 14.45 3.75
C ALA A 15 10.94 14.07 4.53
N LEU A 16 11.45 12.84 4.39
CA LEU A 16 12.74 12.43 4.98
C LEU A 16 13.58 11.68 3.94
N PRO A 17 14.40 12.40 3.14
CA PRO A 17 15.28 11.77 2.17
C PRO A 17 16.35 10.89 2.86
N PRO A 18 16.81 9.81 2.20
CA PRO A 18 17.88 8.98 2.72
C PRO A 18 19.11 9.81 3.12
N GLY A 19 19.69 9.50 4.29
CA GLY A 19 20.86 10.21 4.82
C GLY A 19 20.56 11.56 5.48
N LYS A 20 19.29 11.95 5.68
CA LYS A 20 18.92 13.12 6.47
C LYS A 20 18.38 12.70 7.84
N LEU A 21 18.81 13.43 8.87
CA LEU A 21 18.36 13.23 10.26
C LEU A 21 17.11 14.04 10.61
N LEU A 22 16.83 15.12 9.85
CA LEU A 22 15.68 15.98 10.07
C LEU A 22 14.75 15.99 8.85
N PRO A 23 13.43 15.84 9.06
CA PRO A 23 12.46 15.92 7.99
C PRO A 23 12.28 17.35 7.47
N ARG A 24 11.83 17.48 6.23
CA ARG A 24 11.43 18.74 5.60
C ARG A 24 9.90 18.84 5.62
N SER A 25 9.39 20.07 5.72
CA SER A 25 7.96 20.33 5.55
C SER A 25 7.55 19.93 4.12
N SER A 26 6.72 18.91 3.98
CA SER A 26 6.29 18.34 2.71
C SER A 26 4.99 17.57 2.91
N LYS A 27 4.10 17.59 1.91
CA LYS A 27 2.84 16.83 1.97
C LYS A 27 3.13 15.33 1.89
N VAL A 28 2.63 14.59 2.88
CA VAL A 28 2.58 13.11 2.90
C VAL A 28 1.13 12.70 2.79
N THR A 29 0.81 11.78 1.88
CA THR A 29 -0.56 11.28 1.67
C THR A 29 -0.59 9.78 1.91
N LEU A 30 -1.50 9.32 2.76
CA LEU A 30 -1.78 7.91 2.99
C LEU A 30 -3.14 7.58 2.37
N ARG A 31 -3.22 6.43 1.72
CA ARG A 31 -4.47 5.88 1.20
C ARG A 31 -4.57 4.43 1.64
N PHE A 32 -5.65 4.10 2.35
CA PHE A 32 -5.93 2.75 2.85
C PHE A 32 -6.93 2.07 1.91
N GLY A 33 -6.66 0.81 1.57
CA GLY A 33 -7.58 -0.04 0.81
C GLY A 33 -8.38 -0.96 1.72
N GLU A 34 -9.23 -1.78 1.09
CA GLU A 34 -10.03 -2.76 1.80
C GLU A 34 -9.14 -3.84 2.44
N PRO A 35 -9.37 -4.19 3.73
CA PRO A 35 -8.65 -5.29 4.38
C PRO A 35 -8.82 -6.61 3.63
N ALA A 36 -7.78 -7.44 3.64
CA ALA A 36 -7.76 -8.75 3.01
C ALA A 36 -7.23 -9.80 3.97
N SER A 37 -7.78 -11.00 3.93
CA SER A 37 -7.19 -12.19 4.54
C SER A 37 -6.01 -12.70 3.72
N VAL A 38 -5.16 -13.52 4.34
CA VAL A 38 -4.03 -14.15 3.65
C VAL A 38 -4.50 -15.15 2.59
N ASP A 39 -5.59 -15.88 2.87
CA ASP A 39 -6.16 -16.87 1.96
C ASP A 39 -6.71 -16.21 0.67
N GLU A 40 -7.35 -15.05 0.80
CA GLU A 40 -7.81 -14.25 -0.36
C GLU A 40 -6.62 -13.79 -1.22
N LEU A 41 -5.55 -13.30 -0.59
CA LEU A 41 -4.35 -12.83 -1.30
C LEU A 41 -3.61 -13.98 -2.01
N ASP A 42 -3.54 -15.16 -1.39
CA ASP A 42 -2.93 -16.35 -2.00
C ASP A 42 -3.73 -16.83 -3.23
N ALA A 43 -5.07 -16.78 -3.14
CA ALA A 43 -5.95 -17.19 -4.24
C ALA A 43 -5.96 -16.20 -5.42
N GLU A 44 -5.81 -14.89 -5.15
CA GLU A 44 -5.79 -13.85 -6.18
C GLU A 44 -4.43 -13.70 -6.87
N GLY A 45 -3.36 -14.02 -6.15
CA GLY A 45 -1.97 -13.79 -6.50
C GLY A 45 -1.41 -14.66 -7.63
N GLN A 46 -0.31 -14.20 -8.22
CA GLN A 46 0.46 -14.97 -9.21
C GLN A 46 1.87 -15.25 -8.68
N GLY A 47 2.38 -16.48 -8.86
CA GLY A 47 3.66 -16.91 -8.29
C GLY A 47 3.77 -18.43 -8.14
N ALA A 48 4.99 -18.93 -8.04
CA ALA A 48 5.28 -20.35 -7.83
C ALA A 48 5.05 -20.77 -6.38
N THR A 49 5.27 -19.85 -5.43
CA THR A 49 5.05 -20.10 -3.99
C THR A 49 3.86 -19.28 -3.44
N PRO A 50 3.26 -19.70 -2.32
CA PRO A 50 2.23 -18.91 -1.65
C PRO A 50 2.69 -17.49 -1.30
N GLU A 51 3.93 -17.33 -0.85
CA GLU A 51 4.48 -16.01 -0.48
C GLU A 51 4.56 -15.08 -1.68
N GLU A 52 4.97 -15.60 -2.84
CA GLU A 52 5.00 -14.84 -4.10
C GLU A 52 3.60 -14.40 -4.52
N ARG A 53 2.61 -15.31 -4.44
CA ARG A 53 1.21 -14.99 -4.76
C ARG A 53 0.65 -13.92 -3.84
N ILE A 54 0.82 -14.08 -2.53
CA ILE A 54 0.36 -13.12 -1.53
C ILE A 54 1.00 -11.73 -1.77
N ALA A 55 2.31 -11.70 -2.01
CA ALA A 55 3.04 -10.46 -2.27
C ALA A 55 2.60 -9.79 -3.57
N ASP A 56 2.35 -10.56 -4.63
CA ASP A 56 1.83 -10.05 -5.90
C ASP A 56 0.43 -9.44 -5.75
N ALA A 57 -0.51 -10.16 -5.14
CA ALA A 57 -1.87 -9.68 -4.92
C ALA A 57 -1.88 -8.41 -4.06
N LEU A 58 -1.15 -8.40 -2.95
CA LEU A 58 -1.03 -7.23 -2.08
C LEU A 58 -0.42 -6.04 -2.82
N ARG A 59 0.64 -6.25 -3.61
CA ARG A 59 1.27 -5.21 -4.42
C ARG A 59 0.27 -4.62 -5.41
N ARG A 60 -0.50 -5.45 -6.12
CA ARG A 60 -1.53 -4.98 -7.07
C ARG A 60 -2.60 -4.14 -6.38
N ARG A 61 -3.08 -4.56 -5.21
CA ARG A 61 -4.04 -3.78 -4.40
C ARG A 61 -3.45 -2.43 -3.96
N VAL A 62 -2.19 -2.39 -3.51
CA VAL A 62 -1.50 -1.14 -3.15
C VAL A 62 -1.34 -0.21 -4.37
N LEU A 63 -1.01 -0.76 -5.54
CA LEU A 63 -0.88 0.03 -6.78
C LEU A 63 -2.23 0.59 -7.24
N ALA A 64 -3.34 -0.12 -7.05
CA ALA A 64 -4.67 0.38 -7.36
C ALA A 64 -5.02 1.65 -6.54
N LEU A 65 -4.47 1.78 -5.33
CA LEU A 65 -4.63 2.98 -4.50
C LEU A 65 -3.83 4.19 -5.02
N SER A 66 -2.92 4.01 -6.00
CA SER A 66 -2.09 5.11 -6.54
C SER A 66 -2.87 6.10 -7.40
N ALA A 67 -3.97 5.68 -8.04
CA ALA A 67 -4.81 6.50 -8.91
C ALA A 67 -6.19 6.79 -8.28
N SER A 68 -6.23 7.75 -7.35
CA SER A 68 -7.40 8.47 -6.82
C SER A 68 -8.48 7.73 -5.99
N GLN A 69 -8.85 8.34 -4.87
CA GLN A 69 -10.25 8.64 -4.57
C GLN A 69 -10.34 10.14 -4.24
N ALA A 70 -10.81 10.91 -5.22
CA ALA A 70 -11.46 12.19 -5.00
C ALA A 70 -12.91 11.86 -4.65
N SER A 71 -13.15 11.57 -3.37
CA SER A 71 -14.48 11.70 -2.75
C SER A 71 -14.25 12.40 -1.42
N ALA A 72 -14.05 13.71 -1.51
CA ALA A 72 -14.60 14.58 -0.49
C ALA A 72 -16.09 14.68 -0.84
N GLU A 73 -16.95 14.12 -0.01
CA GLU A 73 -18.33 14.58 0.05
C GLU A 73 -18.56 15.32 1.38
N PRO A 74 -19.29 16.44 1.34
CA PRO A 74 -19.37 17.47 2.38
C PRO A 74 -20.25 17.12 3.59
#